data_AF-A0A3S9ZA37-F1
#
_entry.id   AF-A0A3S9ZA37-F1
#
_cell.length_a   1.000
_cell.length_b   1.000
_cell.length_c   1.000
_cell.angle_alpha   90.00
_cell.angle_beta   90.00
_cell.angle_gamma   90.00
#
_symmetry.space_group_name_H-M   'P 1'
#
loop_
_entity.id
_entity.type
_entity.pdbx_description
1 polymer ?
#
loop_
_entity_poly.entity_id
_entity_poly.type
_entity_poly.pdbx_seq_one_letter_code
_entity_poly.pdbx_strand_id
1 'polypeptide(L)'
;MPAPPTAPTGTRPGDDLLVLYEIPLFRRDEPILPWEMVGRVRRRQEAGEVRVRSAAQVDQVLGAPLVRLPDAVPVEELPEDRAHTLLTTLNRPEPGDEERAEAESLLVGFLYLREGRMRLYVRHRDEPEVVACDVRLAEAGPAVIAEVFSRSQERELYADPGDDPHCAAVVDLTH
;
A
#
# COMPACT_ATOMS: atom_id res chain seq x y z
N MET A 1 -20.49 17.61 -59.94
CA MET A 1 -20.43 17.30 -58.50
C MET A 1 -20.01 15.85 -58.35
N PRO A 2 -18.81 15.54 -57.83
CA PRO A 2 -18.45 14.17 -57.48
C PRO A 2 -18.91 13.83 -56.04
N ALA A 3 -19.27 12.56 -55.83
CA ALA A 3 -19.75 12.00 -54.57
C ALA A 3 -18.66 11.97 -53.48
N PRO A 4 -19.02 11.99 -52.18
CA PRO A 4 -18.05 11.94 -51.10
C PRO A 4 -17.45 10.52 -50.96
N PRO A 5 -16.14 10.39 -50.68
CA PRO A 5 -15.56 9.09 -50.34
C PRO A 5 -15.96 8.69 -48.91
N THR A 6 -16.68 7.57 -48.81
CA THR A 6 -16.84 6.80 -47.57
C THR A 6 -15.48 6.25 -47.14
N ALA A 7 -14.96 6.73 -46.01
CA ALA A 7 -13.80 6.12 -45.35
C ALA A 7 -14.28 5.00 -44.40
N PRO A 8 -13.57 3.86 -44.35
CA PRO A 8 -14.02 2.66 -43.67
C PRO A 8 -14.01 2.80 -42.14
N THR A 9 -15.17 2.54 -41.54
CA THR A 9 -15.34 2.20 -40.14
C THR A 9 -14.62 0.88 -39.86
N GLY A 10 -13.52 0.95 -39.11
CA GLY A 10 -12.73 -0.22 -38.75
C GLY A 10 -12.08 -0.01 -37.39
N THR A 11 -12.89 0.01 -36.32
CA THR A 11 -12.38 -0.11 -34.96
C THR A 11 -11.86 -1.54 -34.79
N ARG A 12 -10.53 -1.72 -34.73
CA ARG A 12 -9.96 -3.01 -34.34
C ARG A 12 -10.20 -3.21 -32.84
N PRO A 13 -10.73 -4.37 -32.42
CA PRO A 13 -10.81 -4.72 -31.01
C PRO A 13 -9.44 -5.26 -30.56
N GLY A 14 -8.85 -4.64 -29.53
CA GLY A 14 -7.62 -5.13 -28.91
C GLY A 14 -6.52 -4.11 -28.62
N ASP A 15 -6.82 -2.81 -28.50
CA ASP A 15 -5.86 -1.86 -27.93
C ASP A 15 -5.92 -1.93 -26.39
N ASP A 16 -5.27 -2.94 -25.81
CA ASP A 16 -4.73 -2.79 -24.47
C ASP A 16 -3.67 -1.70 -24.57
N LEU A 17 -4.07 -0.45 -24.36
CA LEU A 17 -3.18 0.70 -24.32
C LEU A 17 -2.18 0.51 -23.18
N LEU A 18 -1.04 -0.09 -23.50
CA LEU A 18 0.12 -0.17 -22.62
C LEU A 18 0.63 1.25 -22.40
N VAL A 19 0.54 1.75 -21.17
CA VAL A 19 1.15 3.03 -20.77
C VAL A 19 2.43 2.73 -20.01
N LEU A 20 3.55 3.28 -20.47
CA LEU A 20 4.84 3.14 -19.81
C LEU A 20 5.03 4.29 -18.84
N TYR A 21 5.39 4.00 -17.59
CA TYR A 21 5.74 5.01 -16.59
C TYR A 21 7.24 5.05 -16.38
N GLU A 22 7.84 6.24 -16.54
CA GLU A 22 9.21 6.49 -16.10
C GLU A 22 9.14 7.05 -14.67
N ILE A 23 9.57 6.21 -13.73
CA ILE A 23 9.56 6.51 -12.30
C ILE A 23 11.01 6.75 -11.87
N PRO A 24 11.36 7.97 -11.42
CA PRO A 24 12.69 8.21 -10.86
C PRO A 24 12.84 7.38 -9.57
N LEU A 25 13.97 6.69 -9.45
CA LEU A 25 14.32 5.92 -8.25
C LEU A 25 15.12 6.74 -7.23
N PHE A 26 15.73 7.83 -7.70
CA PHE A 26 16.56 8.72 -6.90
C PHE A 26 16.13 10.16 -7.11
N ARG A 27 16.16 10.96 -6.05
CA ARG A 27 16.13 12.42 -6.10
C ARG A 27 17.54 12.91 -5.83
N ARG A 28 18.22 13.40 -6.86
CA ARG A 28 19.67 13.66 -6.81
C ARG A 28 20.41 12.37 -6.46
N ASP A 29 20.82 12.19 -5.21
CA ASP A 29 21.51 11.00 -4.70
C ASP A 29 20.73 10.29 -3.56
N GLU A 30 19.53 10.75 -3.22
CA GLU A 30 18.70 10.15 -2.18
C GLU A 30 17.70 9.16 -2.81
N PRO A 31 17.58 7.91 -2.30
CA PRO A 31 16.58 6.98 -2.77
C PRO A 31 15.18 7.49 -2.46
N ILE A 32 14.28 7.37 -3.42
CA ILE A 32 12.87 7.72 -3.23
C ILE A 32 12.20 6.57 -2.46
N LEU A 33 11.45 6.91 -1.41
CA LEU A 33 10.78 5.91 -0.59
C LEU A 33 9.60 5.27 -1.36
N PRO A 34 9.24 4.00 -1.09
CA PRO A 34 8.15 3.33 -1.79
C PRO A 34 6.82 4.10 -1.80
N TRP A 35 6.43 4.68 -0.66
CA TRP A 35 5.21 5.48 -0.56
C TRP A 35 5.29 6.77 -1.39
N GLU A 36 6.46 7.39 -1.52
CA GLU A 36 6.63 8.58 -2.35
C GLU A 36 6.39 8.26 -3.83
N MET A 37 6.79 7.08 -4.30
CA MET A 37 6.51 6.62 -5.67
C MET A 37 5.01 6.48 -5.91
N VAL A 38 4.30 5.83 -4.99
CA VAL A 38 2.83 5.67 -5.05
C VAL A 38 2.15 7.04 -5.04
N GLY A 39 2.57 7.94 -4.15
CA GLY A 39 2.04 9.30 -4.07
C GLY A 39 2.20 10.09 -5.37
N ARG A 40 3.34 9.93 -6.07
CA ARG A 40 3.58 10.59 -7.37
C ARG A 40 2.65 10.06 -8.45
N VAL A 41 2.43 8.74 -8.50
CA VAL A 41 1.48 8.13 -9.44
C VAL A 41 0.05 8.60 -9.16
N ARG A 42 -0.36 8.60 -7.88
CA ARG A 42 -1.70 9.04 -7.46
C ARG A 42 -1.97 10.49 -7.82
N ARG A 43 -1.06 11.41 -7.45
CA ARG A 43 -1.16 12.83 -7.81
C ARG A 43 -1.24 13.03 -9.33
N ARG A 44 -0.49 12.25 -10.10
CA ARG A 44 -0.53 12.31 -11.57
C ARG A 44 -1.91 11.91 -12.11
N GLN A 45 -2.54 10.90 -11.52
CA GLN A 45 -3.89 10.48 -11.87
C GLN A 45 -4.93 11.56 -11.50
N GLU A 46 -4.83 12.12 -10.29
CA GLU A 46 -5.72 13.18 -9.78
C GLU A 46 -5.64 14.47 -10.61
N ALA A 47 -4.44 14.84 -11.06
CA ALA A 47 -4.22 16.00 -11.93
C ALA A 47 -4.88 15.89 -13.32
N GLY A 48 -5.48 14.73 -13.66
CA GLY A 48 -6.25 14.55 -14.89
C GLY A 48 -5.41 14.60 -16.18
N GLU A 49 -4.08 14.61 -16.09
CA GLU A 49 -3.18 14.65 -17.24
C GLU A 49 -2.99 13.29 -17.92
N VAL A 50 -3.97 12.40 -17.81
CA VAL A 50 -4.23 11.30 -18.75
C VAL A 50 -5.37 11.72 -19.69
N ARG A 51 -5.42 13.00 -20.06
CA ARG A 51 -6.32 13.50 -21.11
C ARG A 51 -5.47 14.09 -22.23
N VAL A 52 -5.36 13.31 -23.29
CA VAL A 52 -5.10 13.74 -24.67
C VAL A 52 -3.99 14.78 -24.78
N ARG A 53 -2.74 14.35 -24.59
CA ARG A 53 -1.61 15.13 -25.09
C ARG A 53 -1.67 15.11 -26.61
N SER A 54 -1.50 16.28 -27.24
CA SER A 54 -1.31 16.35 -28.69
C SER A 54 -0.14 15.44 -29.07
N ALA A 55 -0.22 14.78 -30.23
CA ALA A 55 0.79 13.82 -30.69
C ALA A 55 2.25 14.38 -30.71
N ALA A 56 2.41 15.70 -30.60
CA ALA A 56 3.69 16.39 -30.54
C ALA A 56 4.37 16.40 -29.15
N GLN A 57 3.72 15.93 -28.07
CA GLN A 57 4.24 15.99 -26.68
C GLN A 57 4.28 14.64 -25.96
N VAL A 58 4.10 13.54 -26.68
CA VAL A 58 4.19 12.19 -26.12
C VAL A 58 5.41 11.52 -26.71
N ASP A 59 6.48 11.41 -25.92
CA ASP A 59 7.55 10.46 -26.22
C ASP A 59 6.90 9.07 -26.32
N GLN A 60 7.04 8.41 -27.46
CA GLN A 60 6.60 7.04 -27.62
C GLN A 60 7.82 6.13 -27.49
N VAL A 61 7.69 5.09 -26.67
CA VAL A 61 8.70 4.05 -26.50
C VAL A 61 8.02 2.72 -26.79
N LEU A 62 8.56 1.96 -27.76
CA LEU A 62 8.00 0.67 -28.19
C LEU A 62 6.53 0.75 -28.65
N GLY A 63 6.12 1.87 -29.25
CA GLY A 63 4.73 2.09 -29.69
C GLY A 63 3.74 2.39 -28.56
N ALA A 64 4.22 2.52 -27.32
CA ALA A 64 3.44 2.88 -26.14
C ALA A 64 3.73 4.34 -25.71
N PRO A 65 2.72 5.07 -25.21
CA PRO A 65 2.93 6.38 -24.60
C PRO A 65 3.80 6.29 -23.34
N LEU A 66 4.85 7.12 -23.27
CA LEU A 66 5.69 7.29 -22.10
C LEU A 66 5.17 8.43 -21.21
N VAL A 67 4.90 8.13 -19.95
CA VAL A 67 4.53 9.09 -18.91
C VAL A 67 5.70 9.23 -17.94
N ARG A 68 6.40 10.36 -18.02
CA ARG A 68 7.44 10.73 -17.05
C ARG A 68 6.81 11.35 -15.82
N LEU A 69 7.13 10.81 -14.63
CA LEU A 69 6.69 11.40 -13.37
C LEU A 69 7.60 12.58 -13.01
N PRO A 70 7.05 13.72 -12.55
CA PRO A 70 7.85 14.88 -12.17
C PRO A 70 8.70 14.60 -10.92
N ASP A 71 9.92 15.14 -10.89
CA ASP A 71 10.91 14.93 -9.81
C ASP A 71 10.60 15.68 -8.50
N ALA A 72 9.76 16.71 -8.54
CA ALA A 72 9.88 17.85 -7.63
C ALA A 72 8.63 18.23 -6.82
N VAL A 73 7.60 17.39 -6.72
CA VAL A 73 6.41 17.76 -5.92
C VAL A 73 6.40 16.97 -4.60
N PRO A 74 6.52 17.62 -3.43
CA PRO A 74 6.38 16.97 -2.13
C PRO A 74 5.04 16.25 -2.07
N VAL A 75 5.05 14.94 -1.85
CA VAL A 75 3.85 14.14 -1.59
C VAL A 75 3.76 13.93 -0.09
N GLU A 76 2.57 14.04 0.47
CA GLU A 76 2.33 13.70 1.87
C GLU A 76 2.08 12.20 1.95
N GLU A 77 2.69 11.56 2.94
CA GLU A 77 2.45 10.14 3.21
C GLU A 77 1.06 9.99 3.82
N LEU A 78 0.24 9.16 3.20
CA LEU A 78 -1.12 8.93 3.65
C LEU A 78 -1.16 7.79 4.69
N PRO A 79 -2.18 7.74 5.56
CA PRO A 79 -2.34 6.65 6.52
C PRO A 79 -2.33 5.27 5.87
N GLU A 80 -2.87 5.12 4.65
CA GLU A 80 -2.88 3.86 3.92
C GLU A 80 -1.47 3.41 3.48
N ASP A 81 -0.59 4.36 3.17
CA ASP A 81 0.80 4.05 2.78
C ASP A 81 1.59 3.50 3.98
N ARG A 82 1.34 4.06 5.17
CA ARG A 82 1.90 3.59 6.44
C ARG A 82 1.34 2.24 6.84
N ALA A 83 0.02 2.06 6.73
CA ALA A 83 -0.62 0.79 6.97
C ALA A 83 -0.07 -0.29 6.03
N HIS A 84 0.11 0.02 4.74
CA HIS A 84 0.70 -0.91 3.79
C HIS A 84 2.13 -1.29 4.18
N THR A 85 2.94 -0.32 4.59
CA THR A 85 4.31 -0.58 5.05
C THR A 85 4.31 -1.45 6.30
N LEU A 86 3.55 -1.10 7.33
CA LEU A 86 3.38 -1.88 8.57
C LEU A 86 2.96 -3.33 8.29
N LEU A 87 1.90 -3.53 7.51
CA LEU A 87 1.36 -4.85 7.18
C LEU A 87 2.34 -5.68 6.35
N THR A 88 3.05 -5.05 5.42
CA THR A 88 4.04 -5.73 4.58
C THR A 88 5.27 -6.11 5.40
N THR A 89 5.74 -5.23 6.29
CA THR A 89 6.89 -5.52 7.14
C THR A 89 6.61 -6.63 8.15
N LEU A 90 5.43 -6.63 8.77
CA LEU A 90 5.02 -7.70 9.71
C LEU A 90 4.82 -9.07 9.03
N ASN A 91 4.51 -9.07 7.73
CA ASN A 91 4.32 -10.30 6.94
C ASN A 91 5.54 -10.65 6.08
N ARG A 92 6.72 -10.03 6.26
CA ARG A 92 7.91 -10.28 5.43
C ARG A 92 9.00 -11.06 6.21
N PRO A 93 9.60 -12.10 5.60
CA PRO A 93 9.24 -12.70 4.31
C PRO A 93 7.83 -13.29 4.36
N GLU A 94 7.13 -13.27 3.22
CA GLU A 94 5.81 -13.92 3.14
C GLU A 94 6.03 -15.40 3.42
N PRO A 95 5.61 -15.91 4.60
CA PRO A 95 5.97 -17.25 4.96
C PRO A 95 5.19 -18.20 4.05
N GLY A 96 5.86 -19.24 3.56
CA GLY A 96 5.18 -20.34 2.89
C GLY A 96 4.14 -21.00 3.82
N ASP A 97 3.22 -21.81 3.29
CA ASP A 97 2.15 -22.40 4.12
C ASP A 97 2.70 -23.21 5.32
N GLU A 98 3.83 -23.91 5.12
CA GLU A 98 4.54 -24.64 6.18
C GLU A 98 5.17 -23.69 7.21
N GLU A 99 5.86 -22.63 6.76
CA GLU A 99 6.44 -21.62 7.65
C GLU A 99 5.36 -20.86 8.42
N ARG A 100 4.19 -20.63 7.83
CA ARG A 100 3.03 -20.05 8.52
C ARG A 100 2.53 -20.98 9.62
N ALA A 101 2.53 -22.29 9.42
CA ALA A 101 2.12 -23.23 10.45
C ALA A 101 3.12 -23.31 11.61
N GLU A 102 4.40 -23.06 11.34
CA GLU A 102 5.47 -23.13 12.34
C GLU A 102 5.80 -21.80 13.03
N ALA A 103 5.38 -20.68 12.45
CA ALA A 103 5.63 -19.33 12.95
C ALA A 103 5.15 -19.15 14.40
N GLU A 104 6.02 -18.60 15.25
CA GLU A 104 5.73 -18.31 16.66
C GLU A 104 4.57 -17.32 16.82
N SER A 105 4.51 -16.33 15.94
CA SER A 105 3.48 -15.29 15.91
C SER A 105 3.09 -14.99 14.47
N LEU A 106 1.80 -14.79 14.23
CA LEU A 106 1.25 -14.50 12.91
C LEU A 106 0.29 -13.33 12.98
N LEU A 107 0.43 -12.41 12.04
CA LEU A 107 -0.64 -11.45 11.75
C LEU A 107 -1.74 -12.17 10.97
N VAL A 108 -2.93 -12.29 11.57
CA VAL A 108 -4.08 -12.99 10.98
C VAL A 108 -5.14 -12.05 10.41
N GLY A 109 -5.06 -10.76 10.74
CA GLY A 109 -5.97 -9.76 10.20
C GLY A 109 -5.65 -8.35 10.69
N PHE A 110 -6.41 -7.38 10.20
CA PHE A 110 -6.34 -5.99 10.67
C PHE A 110 -7.70 -5.29 10.49
N LEU A 111 -7.91 -4.21 11.23
CA LEU A 111 -9.10 -3.36 11.15
C LEU A 111 -8.71 -1.89 11.28
N TYR A 112 -9.19 -1.04 10.37
CA TYR A 112 -9.06 0.41 10.53
C TYR A 112 -10.01 0.91 11.60
N LEU A 113 -9.48 1.69 12.53
CA LEU A 113 -10.23 2.34 13.59
C LEU A 113 -10.32 3.85 13.31
N ARG A 114 -11.12 4.54 14.13
CA ARG A 114 -11.22 6.01 14.07
C ARG A 114 -9.88 6.65 14.45
N GLU A 115 -9.73 7.91 14.06
CA GLU A 115 -8.59 8.78 14.46
C GLU A 115 -7.22 8.29 13.97
N GLY A 116 -7.19 7.57 12.84
CA GLY A 116 -5.93 7.09 12.25
C GLY A 116 -5.30 5.94 13.03
N ARG A 117 -6.11 5.24 13.85
CA ARG A 117 -5.69 4.02 14.52
C ARG A 117 -5.97 2.79 13.66
N MET A 118 -5.20 1.73 13.89
CA MET A 118 -5.39 0.44 13.26
C MET A 118 -5.24 -0.65 14.31
N ARG A 119 -6.15 -1.61 14.31
CA ARG A 119 -6.07 -2.83 15.11
C ARG A 119 -5.42 -3.93 14.30
N LEU A 120 -4.40 -4.57 14.86
CA LEU A 120 -3.71 -5.72 14.29
C LEU A 120 -4.12 -6.96 15.06
N TYR A 121 -4.54 -8.03 14.39
CA TYR A 121 -4.90 -9.28 15.05
C TYR A 121 -3.75 -10.27 14.94
N VAL A 122 -3.19 -10.65 16.09
CA VAL A 122 -2.04 -11.53 16.21
C VAL A 122 -2.47 -12.86 16.82
N ARG A 123 -2.02 -13.97 16.23
CA ARG A 123 -2.17 -15.31 16.79
C ARG A 123 -0.79 -15.86 17.13
N HIS A 124 -0.65 -16.40 18.33
CA HIS A 124 0.57 -17.07 18.76
C HIS A 124 0.43 -18.58 18.58
N ARG A 125 1.54 -19.28 18.32
CA ARG A 125 1.52 -20.74 18.10
C ARG A 125 1.03 -21.50 19.34
N ASP A 126 1.50 -21.08 20.50
CA ASP A 126 1.24 -21.75 21.78
C ASP A 126 -0.06 -21.29 22.45
N GLU A 127 -0.73 -20.26 21.90
CA GLU A 127 -1.98 -19.72 22.42
C GLU A 127 -3.04 -19.67 21.31
N PRO A 128 -4.18 -20.39 21.44
CA PRO A 128 -5.21 -20.40 20.41
C PRO A 128 -5.98 -19.08 20.31
N GLU A 129 -5.89 -18.25 21.34
CA GLU A 129 -6.57 -16.96 21.43
C GLU A 129 -5.87 -15.90 20.58
N VAL A 130 -6.66 -15.06 19.92
CA VAL A 130 -6.14 -13.93 19.15
C VAL A 130 -6.00 -12.73 20.06
N VAL A 131 -4.84 -12.08 20.02
CA VAL A 131 -4.57 -10.83 20.70
C VAL A 131 -4.60 -9.69 19.69
N ALA A 132 -5.35 -8.64 19.99
CA ALA A 132 -5.39 -7.44 19.17
C ALA A 132 -4.33 -6.43 19.64
N CYS A 133 -3.63 -5.77 18.73
CA CYS A 133 -2.72 -4.67 19.02
C CYS A 133 -3.23 -3.39 18.34
N ASP A 134 -3.58 -2.37 19.13
CA ASP A 134 -4.00 -1.07 18.63
C ASP A 134 -2.77 -0.18 18.41
N VAL A 135 -2.58 0.28 17.17
CA VAL A 135 -1.47 1.17 16.79
C VAL A 135 -2.01 2.47 16.21
N ARG A 136 -1.26 3.56 16.35
CA ARG A 136 -1.54 4.82 15.67
C ARG A 136 -0.69 4.90 14.40
N LEU A 137 -1.32 4.96 13.23
CA LEU A 137 -0.61 4.89 11.95
C LEU A 137 0.40 6.04 11.79
N ALA A 138 0.10 7.22 12.33
CA ALA A 138 1.02 8.36 12.33
C ALA A 138 2.33 8.08 13.10
N GLU A 139 2.32 7.12 14.04
CA GLU A 139 3.44 6.75 14.90
C GLU A 139 3.98 5.34 14.61
N ALA A 140 3.37 4.62 13.65
CA ALA A 140 3.71 3.24 13.28
C ALA A 140 5.04 3.12 12.50
N GLY A 141 6.13 3.58 13.14
CA GLY A 141 7.49 3.43 12.65
C GLY A 141 8.11 2.08 13.01
N PRO A 142 9.42 1.92 12.75
CA PRO A 142 10.15 0.67 13.01
C PRO A 142 10.05 0.17 14.45
N ALA A 143 9.95 1.08 15.43
CA ALA A 143 9.80 0.72 16.83
C ALA A 143 8.48 -0.01 17.10
N VAL A 144 7.34 0.56 16.67
CA VAL A 144 6.02 -0.07 16.80
C VAL A 144 6.00 -1.41 16.08
N ILE A 145 6.55 -1.48 14.87
CA ILE A 145 6.64 -2.73 14.09
C ILE A 145 7.37 -3.82 14.88
N ALA A 146 8.49 -3.49 15.53
CA ALA A 146 9.27 -4.44 16.32
C ALA A 146 8.55 -4.89 17.61
N GLU A 147 7.62 -4.07 18.11
CA GLU A 147 6.88 -4.34 19.34
C GLU A 147 5.63 -5.19 19.14
N VAL A 148 5.02 -5.22 17.95
CA VAL A 148 3.72 -5.87 17.73
C VAL A 148 3.68 -7.31 18.25
N PHE A 149 4.66 -8.14 17.89
CA PHE A 149 4.67 -9.56 18.26
C PHE A 149 5.21 -9.85 19.66
N SER A 150 6.09 -8.99 20.19
CA SER A 150 6.64 -9.18 21.54
C SER A 150 5.63 -8.74 22.59
N ARG A 151 5.06 -7.54 22.44
CA ARG A 151 4.08 -6.97 23.37
C ARG A 151 2.76 -7.71 23.35
N SER A 152 2.38 -8.32 22.23
CA SER A 152 1.16 -9.13 22.16
C SER A 152 1.22 -10.42 23.00
N GLN A 153 2.40 -10.81 23.50
CA GLN A 153 2.58 -11.94 24.42
C GLN A 153 2.65 -11.49 25.90
N GLU A 154 2.78 -10.18 26.14
CA GLU A 154 2.90 -9.62 27.49
C GLU A 154 1.51 -9.49 28.11
N ARG A 155 1.04 -10.57 28.78
CA ARG A 155 -0.29 -10.64 29.41
C ARG A 155 -0.58 -9.52 30.41
N GLU A 156 0.46 -8.89 30.95
CA GLU A 156 0.37 -7.73 31.85
C GLU A 156 -0.16 -6.48 31.15
N LEU A 157 -0.03 -6.40 29.82
CA LEU A 157 -0.52 -5.31 28.99
C LEU A 157 -1.94 -5.54 28.46
N TYR A 158 -2.54 -6.70 28.76
CA TYR A 158 -3.83 -7.07 28.20
C TYR A 158 -4.95 -6.23 28.82
N ALA A 159 -5.67 -5.53 27.96
CA ALA A 159 -6.92 -4.87 28.27
C ALA A 159 -8.11 -5.71 27.76
N ASP A 160 -9.28 -5.45 28.35
CA ASP A 160 -10.55 -6.04 27.93
C ASP A 160 -10.85 -5.68 26.45
N PRO A 161 -11.21 -6.66 25.61
CA PRO A 161 -11.46 -6.42 24.19
C PRO A 161 -12.78 -5.67 23.92
N GLY A 162 -13.60 -5.44 24.95
CA GLY A 162 -14.92 -4.85 24.83
C GLY A 162 -15.84 -5.72 23.99
N ASP A 163 -16.43 -5.13 22.96
CA ASP A 163 -17.37 -5.81 22.07
C ASP A 163 -16.72 -6.47 20.84
N ASP A 164 -15.38 -6.53 20.76
CA ASP A 164 -14.69 -7.14 19.62
C ASP A 164 -14.72 -8.68 19.70
N PRO A 165 -15.45 -9.38 18.81
CA PRO A 165 -15.56 -10.83 18.86
C PRO A 165 -14.34 -11.55 18.27
N HIS A 166 -13.36 -10.81 17.72
CA HIS A 166 -12.23 -11.37 16.99
C HIS A 166 -10.96 -11.51 17.85
N CYS A 167 -10.95 -11.01 19.08
CA CYS A 167 -9.82 -11.13 19.99
C CYS A 167 -10.27 -11.43 21.43
N ALA A 168 -9.38 -12.07 22.20
CA ALA A 168 -9.58 -12.31 23.62
C ALA A 168 -9.04 -11.18 24.50
N ALA A 169 -8.10 -10.39 23.97
CA ALA A 169 -7.48 -9.25 24.64
C ALA A 169 -7.04 -8.19 23.64
N VAL A 170 -6.85 -6.97 24.12
CA VAL A 170 -6.30 -5.85 23.35
C VAL A 170 -5.06 -5.32 24.06
N VAL A 171 -4.00 -5.06 23.32
CA VAL A 171 -2.79 -4.35 23.75
C VAL A 171 -2.77 -2.99 23.06
N ASP A 172 -2.68 -1.91 23.85
CA ASP A 172 -2.54 -0.56 23.33
C ASP A 172 -1.07 -0.24 23.09
N LEU A 173 -0.69 -0.05 21.82
CA LEU A 173 0.66 0.33 21.36
C LEU A 173 0.67 1.77 20.82
N THR A 174 -0.30 2.60 21.22
CA THR A 174 -0.26 4.03 20.98
C THR A 174 0.65 4.69 22.02
N HIS A 175 1.76 5.29 21.59
CA HIS A 175 2.79 5.89 22.46
C HIS A 175 2.89 7.39 22.23
#